data_AF-A0A016V8Q2-F1
#
_entry.id   AF-A0A016V8Q2-F1
#
_cell.length_a   1.000
_cell.length_b   1.000
_cell.length_c   1.000
_cell.angle_alpha   90.00
_cell.angle_beta   90.00
_cell.angle_gamma   90.00
#
_symmetry.space_group_name_H-M   'P 1'
#
loop_
_entity.id
_entity.type
_entity.pdbx_description
1 polymer ?
#
loop_
_entity_poly.entity_id
_entity_poly.type
_entity_poly.pdbx_seq_one_letter_code
_entity_poly.pdbx_strand_id
1 'polypeptide(L)'
;MELATDVVLHIHDKTVSQLQQVNPLLLTTATVVSTYSFVYLWNLHRDDIGIRKRLLRRFFSIVKCVPWVRRKINDEIAKIEESLHKTIHEHDGEHQFLTQIPTKAMEADDLMKLVEEYSELEGPRYLEGRVSGAVFNDEKDLEEMRVYEEVFKKFAWSNPLWPKLFPGVRKMEAEVIRMCCSLMHGDEESCGTMSTGGTISILLACLAHRNRALKKGIRFPEMVIPTSAHAAFTKAAEVFRIRAVRVPVDPQTFRVDLKKMKSAITSRTCMLVGSAPNFPFGTMDDIVTIGELGLAYDIPVHVDACLGGFILPFIEDVHPFDFSVPGVCSISADTHKYGLSPKGSSVVLYRNKEYLHNQYFCDADWQGGIYASSTLEGSRSGLNIALCWASLLFQGFDKYKKHSQSVVETTKKIRDG
;
A
#
# COMPACT_ATOMS: atom_id res chain seq x y z
N MET A 1 42.55 15.17 38.46
CA MET A 1 42.56 13.77 37.98
C MET A 1 42.65 12.80 39.15
N GLU A 2 43.61 12.94 40.06
CA GLU A 2 43.77 12.06 41.24
C GLU A 2 42.50 11.89 42.08
N LEU A 3 41.78 12.97 42.38
CA LEU A 3 40.52 12.89 43.15
C LEU A 3 39.42 12.06 42.46
N ALA A 4 39.37 12.07 41.12
CA ALA A 4 38.42 11.26 40.37
C ALA A 4 38.84 9.78 40.36
N THR A 5 40.15 9.52 40.32
CA THR A 5 40.72 8.18 40.39
C THR A 5 40.47 7.54 41.77
N ASP A 6 40.67 8.28 42.86
CA ASP A 6 40.45 7.79 44.22
C ASP A 6 38.98 7.49 44.51
N VAL A 7 38.06 8.32 43.99
CA VAL A 7 36.61 8.07 44.10
C VAL A 7 36.22 6.81 43.33
N VAL A 8 36.78 6.60 42.13
CA VAL A 8 36.49 5.40 41.33
C VAL A 8 37.04 4.13 42.01
N LEU A 9 38.25 4.18 42.57
CA LEU A 9 38.85 3.06 43.30
C LEU A 9 38.07 2.74 44.58
N HIS A 10 37.66 3.76 45.34
CA HIS A 10 36.86 3.57 46.54
C HIS A 10 35.49 2.95 46.24
N ILE A 11 34.83 3.39 45.16
CA ILE A 11 33.57 2.79 44.70
C ILE A 11 33.82 1.34 44.26
N HIS A 12 34.86 1.09 43.48
CA HIS A 12 35.24 -0.25 43.02
C HIS A 12 35.43 -1.21 44.19
N ASP A 13 36.28 -0.87 45.16
CA ASP A 13 36.61 -1.77 46.28
C ASP A 13 35.40 -2.03 47.18
N LYS A 14 34.56 -1.00 47.39
CA LYS A 14 33.31 -1.14 48.13
C LYS A 14 32.31 -2.04 47.40
N THR A 15 32.19 -1.92 46.08
CA THR A 15 31.34 -2.78 45.26
C THR A 15 31.85 -4.22 45.24
N VAL A 16 33.16 -4.44 45.08
CA VAL A 16 33.76 -5.78 45.09
C VAL A 16 33.57 -6.46 46.45
N SER A 17 33.82 -5.75 47.55
CA SER A 17 33.61 -6.28 48.91
C SER A 17 32.16 -6.69 49.16
N GLN A 18 31.19 -5.90 48.67
CA GLN A 18 29.76 -6.23 48.78
C GLN A 18 29.37 -7.42 47.90
N LEU A 19 29.90 -7.52 46.68
CA LEU A 19 29.58 -8.60 45.75
C LEU A 19 30.21 -9.94 46.15
N GLN A 20 31.38 -9.92 46.80
CA GLN A 20 32.03 -11.13 47.35
C GLN A 20 31.20 -11.81 48.45
N GLN A 21 30.30 -11.08 49.10
CA GLN A 21 29.39 -11.63 50.13
C GLN A 21 28.18 -12.35 49.53
N VAL A 22 27.95 -12.24 48.22
CA VAL A 22 26.80 -12.83 47.52
C VAL A 22 27.22 -14.13 46.85
N ASN A 23 26.35 -15.16 46.90
CA ASN A 23 26.58 -16.42 46.20
C ASN A 23 26.83 -16.14 44.69
N PRO A 24 27.99 -16.56 44.11
CA PRO A 24 28.33 -16.28 42.73
C PRO A 24 27.28 -16.76 41.71
N LEU A 25 26.60 -17.88 42.01
CA LEU A 25 25.55 -18.43 41.16
C LEU A 25 24.30 -17.53 41.17
N LEU A 26 23.93 -17.00 42.35
CA LEU A 26 22.82 -16.07 42.51
C LEU A 26 23.11 -14.75 41.77
N LEU A 27 24.33 -14.21 41.94
CA LEU A 27 24.75 -12.98 41.28
C LEU A 27 24.75 -13.13 39.75
N THR A 28 25.29 -14.24 39.24
CA THR A 28 25.32 -14.52 37.80
C THR A 28 23.89 -14.68 37.26
N THR A 29 23.05 -15.45 37.94
CA THR A 29 21.65 -15.68 37.54
C THR A 29 20.85 -14.37 37.54
N ALA A 30 20.97 -13.55 38.59
CA ALA A 30 20.30 -12.26 38.68
C ALA A 30 20.75 -11.31 37.55
N THR A 31 22.04 -11.30 37.23
CA THR A 31 22.59 -10.48 36.14
C THR A 31 22.05 -10.93 34.78
N VAL A 32 22.06 -12.24 34.51
CA VAL A 32 21.51 -12.81 33.26
C VAL A 32 20.02 -12.52 33.12
N VAL A 33 19.23 -12.78 34.17
CA VAL A 33 17.77 -12.58 34.15
C VAL A 33 17.41 -11.11 34.01
N SER A 34 18.08 -10.22 34.75
CA SER A 34 17.81 -8.78 34.66
C SER A 34 18.20 -8.21 33.30
N THR A 35 19.36 -8.60 32.76
CA THR A 35 19.81 -8.19 31.42
C THR A 35 18.86 -8.70 30.35
N TYR A 36 18.50 -9.99 30.38
CA TYR A 36 17.55 -10.57 29.44
C TYR A 36 16.19 -9.88 29.52
N SER A 37 15.67 -9.67 30.74
CA SER A 37 14.37 -9.01 30.95
C SER A 37 14.37 -7.58 30.45
N PHE A 38 15.45 -6.83 30.69
CA PHE A 38 15.62 -5.47 30.18
C PHE A 38 15.64 -5.45 28.65
N VAL A 39 16.48 -6.30 28.02
CA VAL A 39 16.57 -6.39 26.56
C VAL A 39 15.25 -6.84 25.94
N TYR A 40 14.57 -7.81 26.55
CA TYR A 40 13.27 -8.31 26.12
C TYR A 40 12.20 -7.21 26.17
N LEU A 41 12.09 -6.49 27.29
CA LEU A 41 11.15 -5.38 27.45
C LEU A 41 11.48 -4.20 26.52
N TRP A 42 12.76 -3.91 26.33
CA TRP A 42 13.22 -2.88 25.39
C TRP A 42 12.84 -3.22 23.95
N ASN A 43 13.05 -4.47 23.53
CA ASN A 43 12.65 -4.94 22.21
C ASN A 43 11.12 -4.93 22.05
N LEU A 44 10.37 -5.38 23.07
CA LEU A 44 8.90 -5.29 23.10
C LEU A 44 8.37 -3.85 22.96
N HIS A 45 9.08 -2.87 23.52
CA HIS A 45 8.75 -1.46 23.34
C HIS A 45 8.97 -0.98 21.91
N ARG A 46 10.05 -1.46 21.28
CA ARG A 46 10.48 -1.04 19.94
C ARG A 46 9.78 -1.77 18.80
N ASP A 47 9.17 -2.92 19.08
CA ASP A 47 8.44 -3.75 18.12
C ASP A 47 7.28 -2.99 17.43
N ASP A 48 6.75 -3.58 16.36
CA ASP A 48 5.64 -3.05 15.55
C ASP A 48 4.41 -2.67 16.40
N ILE A 49 4.13 -3.49 17.42
CA ILE A 49 3.11 -3.29 18.43
C ILE A 49 3.79 -2.86 19.74
N GLY A 50 3.75 -1.57 20.07
CA GLY A 50 4.31 -1.06 21.32
C GLY A 50 3.59 -1.60 22.58
N ILE A 51 4.27 -1.54 23.73
CA ILE A 51 3.81 -2.09 25.02
C ILE A 51 2.38 -1.63 25.40
N ARG A 52 2.07 -0.33 25.27
CA ARG A 52 0.73 0.19 25.58
C ARG A 52 -0.37 -0.52 24.78
N LYS A 53 -0.15 -0.74 23.48
CA LYS A 53 -1.11 -1.43 22.61
C LYS A 53 -1.23 -2.91 22.98
N ARG A 54 -0.14 -3.56 23.41
CA ARG A 54 -0.17 -4.95 23.93
C ARG A 54 -0.99 -5.06 25.21
N LEU A 55 -0.74 -4.16 26.16
CA LEU A 55 -1.47 -4.11 27.43
C LEU A 55 -2.95 -3.83 27.20
N LEU A 56 -3.29 -2.85 26.35
CA LEU A 56 -4.68 -2.56 25.97
C LEU A 56 -5.33 -3.78 25.28
N ARG A 57 -4.65 -4.42 24.33
CA ARG A 57 -5.16 -5.64 23.66
C ARG A 57 -5.44 -6.75 24.68
N ARG A 58 -4.53 -6.98 25.63
CA ARG A 58 -4.70 -7.99 26.69
C ARG A 58 -5.85 -7.62 27.62
N PHE A 59 -5.92 -6.36 28.06
CA PHE A 59 -7.03 -5.85 28.87
C PHE A 59 -8.37 -6.03 28.16
N PHE A 60 -8.50 -5.57 26.91
CA PHE A 60 -9.72 -5.74 26.14
C PHE A 60 -10.04 -7.21 25.87
N SER A 61 -9.03 -8.08 25.69
CA SER A 61 -9.26 -9.52 25.58
C SER A 61 -9.89 -10.10 26.86
N ILE A 62 -9.43 -9.67 28.04
CA ILE A 62 -9.99 -10.10 29.32
C ILE A 62 -11.41 -9.55 29.50
N VAL A 63 -11.61 -8.26 29.21
CA VAL A 63 -12.93 -7.61 29.28
C VAL A 63 -13.93 -8.30 28.34
N LYS A 64 -13.51 -8.71 27.13
CA LYS A 64 -14.32 -9.47 26.17
C LYS A 64 -14.73 -10.86 26.66
N CYS A 65 -14.05 -11.43 27.66
CA CYS A 65 -14.44 -12.70 28.26
C CYS A 65 -15.57 -12.57 29.30
N VAL A 66 -15.87 -11.34 29.76
CA VAL A 66 -16.97 -11.11 30.71
C VAL A 66 -18.31 -11.42 30.03
N PRO A 67 -19.17 -12.29 30.58
CA PRO A 67 -20.36 -12.79 29.89
C PRO A 67 -21.30 -11.71 29.33
N TRP A 68 -21.59 -10.66 30.10
CA TRP A 68 -22.48 -9.58 29.62
C TRP A 68 -21.85 -8.74 28.51
N VAL A 69 -20.52 -8.52 28.55
CA VAL A 69 -19.79 -7.77 27.52
C VAL A 69 -19.73 -8.59 26.25
N ARG A 70 -19.41 -9.87 26.37
CA ARG A 70 -19.41 -10.81 25.24
C ARG A 70 -20.78 -10.86 24.58
N ARG A 71 -21.86 -10.94 25.37
CA ARG A 71 -23.23 -10.92 24.85
C ARG A 71 -23.49 -9.64 24.06
N LYS A 72 -23.21 -8.46 24.63
CA LYS A 72 -23.39 -7.18 23.93
C LYS A 72 -22.57 -7.06 22.64
N ILE A 73 -21.32 -7.53 22.64
CA ILE A 73 -20.47 -7.54 21.44
C ILE A 73 -21.04 -8.47 20.39
N ASN A 74 -21.47 -9.68 20.78
CA ASN A 74 -22.10 -10.61 19.86
C ASN A 74 -23.41 -10.05 19.29
N ASP A 75 -24.22 -9.36 20.11
CA ASP A 75 -25.45 -8.71 19.67
C ASP A 75 -25.15 -7.62 18.63
N GLU A 76 -24.11 -6.79 18.83
CA GLU A 76 -23.70 -5.79 17.84
C GLU A 76 -23.08 -6.41 16.57
N ILE A 77 -22.29 -7.49 16.71
CA ILE A 77 -21.77 -8.23 15.55
C ILE A 77 -22.94 -8.82 14.75
N ALA A 78 -23.93 -9.43 15.41
CA ALA A 78 -25.10 -9.99 14.75
C ALA A 78 -25.91 -8.92 14.01
N LYS A 79 -26.08 -7.73 14.59
CA LYS A 79 -26.73 -6.59 13.89
C LYS A 79 -25.95 -6.13 12.66
N ILE A 80 -24.62 -6.06 12.78
CA ILE A 80 -23.75 -5.69 11.64
C ILE A 80 -23.82 -6.78 10.57
N GLU A 81 -23.78 -8.05 10.96
CA GLU A 81 -23.91 -9.20 10.07
C GLU A 81 -25.26 -9.19 9.34
N GLU A 82 -26.37 -8.99 10.05
CA GLU A 82 -27.71 -8.87 9.48
C GLU A 82 -27.81 -7.67 8.51
N SER A 83 -27.28 -6.51 8.91
CA SER A 83 -27.25 -5.32 8.05
C SER A 83 -26.40 -5.53 6.80
N LEU A 84 -25.24 -6.17 6.93
CA LEU A 84 -24.36 -6.49 5.80
C LEU A 84 -25.02 -7.52 4.88
N HIS A 85 -25.60 -8.58 5.45
CA HIS A 85 -26.34 -9.60 4.70
C HIS A 85 -27.47 -8.95 3.90
N LYS A 86 -28.27 -8.11 4.55
CA LYS A 86 -29.36 -7.39 3.87
C LYS A 86 -28.84 -6.49 2.73
N THR A 87 -27.74 -5.77 2.94
CA THR A 87 -27.20 -4.82 1.95
C THR A 87 -26.52 -5.53 0.78
N ILE A 88 -25.79 -6.61 1.04
CA ILE A 88 -25.09 -7.38 0.01
C ILE A 88 -26.10 -8.15 -0.84
N HIS A 89 -27.11 -8.75 -0.21
CA HIS A 89 -28.12 -9.57 -0.86
C HIS A 89 -29.38 -8.79 -1.28
N GLU A 90 -29.36 -7.46 -1.19
CA GLU A 90 -30.52 -6.61 -1.55
C GLU A 90 -30.93 -6.81 -3.01
N HIS A 91 -29.95 -7.04 -3.88
CA HIS A 91 -30.13 -7.10 -5.33
C HIS A 91 -29.96 -8.52 -5.92
N ASP A 92 -29.79 -9.53 -5.07
CA ASP A 92 -29.63 -10.92 -5.53
C ASP A 92 -30.98 -11.57 -5.94
N GLY A 93 -32.11 -10.86 -5.76
CA GLY A 93 -33.46 -11.29 -6.14
C GLY A 93 -33.96 -12.54 -5.41
N GLU A 94 -34.92 -13.26 -6.01
CA GLU A 94 -35.34 -14.60 -5.56
C GLU A 94 -34.44 -15.72 -6.11
N HIS A 95 -33.33 -15.37 -6.77
CA HIS A 95 -32.51 -16.32 -7.52
C HIS A 95 -31.78 -17.27 -6.56
N GLN A 96 -31.91 -18.57 -6.82
CA GLN A 96 -31.20 -19.58 -6.03
C GLN A 96 -29.71 -19.53 -6.33
N PHE A 97 -28.89 -19.36 -5.28
CA PHE A 97 -27.44 -19.47 -5.41
C PHE A 97 -27.06 -20.88 -5.89
N LEU A 98 -26.21 -20.94 -6.91
CA LEU A 98 -25.52 -22.18 -7.29
C LEU A 98 -24.52 -22.55 -6.19
N THR A 99 -24.89 -23.53 -5.36
CA THR A 99 -24.08 -23.95 -4.20
C THR A 99 -23.14 -25.12 -4.50
N GLN A 100 -23.25 -25.71 -5.69
CA GLN A 100 -22.44 -26.85 -6.13
C GLN A 100 -22.06 -26.69 -7.61
N ILE A 101 -20.91 -27.25 -7.98
CA ILE A 101 -20.55 -27.43 -9.39
C ILE A 101 -21.58 -28.39 -10.00
N PRO A 102 -22.21 -28.06 -11.14
CA PRO A 102 -23.25 -28.91 -11.70
C PRO A 102 -22.67 -30.26 -12.15
N THR A 103 -23.41 -31.34 -11.90
CA THR A 103 -22.97 -32.71 -12.23
C THR A 103 -22.87 -32.94 -13.74
N LYS A 104 -23.68 -32.22 -14.52
CA LYS A 104 -23.59 -32.15 -15.99
C LYS A 104 -23.18 -30.75 -16.39
N ALA A 105 -22.36 -30.65 -17.44
CA ALA A 105 -22.02 -29.36 -18.02
C ALA A 105 -23.28 -28.65 -18.51
N MET A 106 -23.30 -27.33 -18.35
CA MET A 106 -24.32 -26.47 -18.92
C MET A 106 -24.04 -26.27 -20.41
N GLU A 107 -25.08 -26.23 -21.23
CA GLU A 107 -24.94 -25.84 -22.64
C GLU A 107 -24.53 -24.37 -22.75
N ALA A 108 -23.78 -24.03 -23.79
CA ALA A 108 -23.22 -22.68 -23.95
C ALA A 108 -24.31 -21.60 -23.99
N ASP A 109 -25.40 -21.83 -24.70
CA ASP A 109 -26.51 -20.87 -24.82
C ASP A 109 -27.22 -20.64 -23.48
N ASP A 110 -27.37 -21.68 -22.66
CA ASP A 110 -27.99 -21.55 -21.34
C ASP A 110 -27.06 -20.83 -20.36
N LEU A 111 -25.73 -21.05 -20.48
CA LEU A 111 -24.75 -20.30 -19.71
C LEU A 111 -24.75 -18.82 -20.11
N MET A 112 -24.84 -18.51 -21.41
CA MET A 112 -24.88 -17.11 -21.87
C MET A 112 -26.15 -16.40 -21.40
N LYS A 113 -27.32 -17.08 -21.36
CA LYS A 113 -28.53 -16.52 -20.75
C LYS A 113 -28.33 -16.21 -19.27
N LEU A 114 -27.69 -17.11 -18.52
CA LEU A 114 -27.41 -16.90 -17.10
C LEU A 114 -26.43 -15.73 -16.87
N VAL A 115 -25.43 -15.59 -17.74
CA VAL A 115 -24.51 -14.44 -17.71
C VAL A 115 -25.26 -13.14 -17.96
N GLU A 116 -26.16 -13.10 -18.94
CA GLU A 116 -27.01 -11.93 -19.22
C GLU A 116 -27.87 -11.59 -18.01
N GLU A 117 -28.58 -12.57 -17.44
CA GLU A 117 -29.40 -12.43 -16.23
C GLU A 117 -28.60 -11.83 -15.06
N TYR A 118 -27.36 -12.29 -14.85
CA TYR A 118 -26.50 -11.77 -13.79
C TYR A 118 -25.96 -10.37 -14.09
N SER A 119 -25.78 -10.03 -15.36
CA SER A 119 -25.33 -8.70 -15.78
C SER A 119 -26.42 -7.63 -15.64
N GLU A 120 -27.69 -8.04 -15.70
CA GLU A 120 -28.87 -7.19 -15.55
C GLU A 120 -29.28 -6.98 -14.08
N LEU A 121 -28.63 -7.66 -13.11
CA LEU A 121 -28.91 -7.46 -11.68
C LEU A 121 -28.70 -5.98 -11.31
N GLU A 122 -29.76 -5.36 -10.80
CA GLU A 122 -29.79 -3.91 -10.57
C GLU A 122 -28.88 -3.50 -9.42
N GLY A 123 -27.70 -2.97 -9.72
CA GLY A 123 -26.86 -2.26 -8.76
C GLY A 123 -27.11 -0.75 -8.73
N PRO A 124 -26.36 0.00 -7.90
CA PRO A 124 -26.34 1.46 -7.97
C PRO A 124 -26.06 1.94 -9.40
N ARG A 125 -26.84 2.92 -9.88
CA ARG A 125 -26.83 3.42 -11.27
C ARG A 125 -25.56 4.21 -11.62
N TYR A 126 -24.42 3.51 -11.72
CA TYR A 126 -23.11 4.11 -11.93
C TYR A 126 -22.94 4.72 -13.33
N LEU A 127 -23.57 4.15 -14.36
CA LEU A 127 -23.59 4.70 -15.72
C LEU A 127 -24.38 6.01 -15.84
N GLU A 128 -25.19 6.37 -14.84
CA GLU A 128 -25.86 7.67 -14.73
C GLU A 128 -25.01 8.71 -13.96
N GLY A 129 -23.78 8.38 -13.55
CA GLY A 129 -22.92 9.28 -12.78
C GLY A 129 -23.36 9.48 -11.33
N ARG A 130 -24.16 8.57 -10.77
CA ARG A 130 -24.69 8.65 -9.39
C ARG A 130 -23.82 7.96 -8.34
N VAL A 131 -22.68 7.40 -8.74
CA VAL A 131 -21.77 6.67 -7.85
C VAL A 131 -20.43 7.39 -7.80
N SER A 132 -19.98 7.73 -6.60
CA SER A 132 -18.69 8.38 -6.39
C SER A 132 -17.54 7.40 -6.64
N GLY A 133 -16.69 7.69 -7.62
CA GLY A 133 -15.58 6.81 -7.98
C GLY A 133 -16.08 5.49 -8.55
N ALA A 134 -15.57 4.37 -8.04
CA ALA A 134 -15.87 3.00 -8.47
C ALA A 134 -15.49 2.70 -9.94
N VAL A 135 -16.21 3.26 -10.90
CA VAL A 135 -15.99 3.13 -12.34
C VAL A 135 -15.49 4.46 -12.90
N PHE A 136 -14.33 4.43 -13.56
CA PHE A 136 -13.64 5.64 -14.03
C PHE A 136 -13.71 5.79 -15.55
N ASN A 137 -14.04 4.71 -16.27
CA ASN A 137 -14.08 4.68 -17.72
C ASN A 137 -15.51 4.87 -18.24
N ASP A 138 -15.65 5.34 -19.48
CA ASP A 138 -16.94 5.40 -20.17
C ASP A 138 -17.20 4.10 -20.94
N GLU A 139 -18.06 3.25 -20.40
CA GLU A 139 -18.38 1.96 -21.04
C GLU A 139 -19.16 2.10 -22.35
N LYS A 140 -19.60 3.32 -22.70
CA LYS A 140 -20.32 3.60 -23.95
C LYS A 140 -19.38 3.85 -25.13
N ASP A 141 -18.06 3.94 -24.92
CA ASP A 141 -17.09 4.05 -26.01
C ASP A 141 -16.94 2.68 -26.72
N LEU A 142 -17.73 2.48 -27.77
CA LEU A 142 -17.76 1.24 -28.54
C LEU A 142 -16.43 0.94 -29.27
N GLU A 143 -15.64 1.98 -29.59
CA GLU A 143 -14.33 1.77 -30.22
C GLU A 143 -13.32 1.24 -29.20
N GLU A 144 -13.33 1.80 -27.99
CA GLU A 144 -12.50 1.31 -26.89
C GLU A 144 -12.87 -0.11 -26.48
N MET A 145 -14.17 -0.40 -26.33
CA MET A 145 -14.65 -1.74 -25.99
C MET A 145 -14.25 -2.78 -27.02
N ARG A 146 -14.35 -2.44 -28.32
CA ARG A 146 -13.85 -3.31 -29.39
C ARG A 146 -12.36 -3.62 -29.27
N VAL A 147 -11.54 -2.64 -28.88
CA VAL A 147 -10.10 -2.86 -28.62
C VAL A 147 -9.92 -3.83 -27.45
N TYR A 148 -10.63 -3.63 -26.35
CA TYR A 148 -10.52 -4.48 -25.17
C TYR A 148 -10.97 -5.92 -25.42
N GLU A 149 -12.04 -6.15 -26.18
CA GLU A 149 -12.47 -7.49 -26.59
C GLU A 149 -11.39 -8.22 -27.40
N GLU A 150 -10.77 -7.55 -28.36
CA GLU A 150 -9.72 -8.15 -29.18
C GLU A 150 -8.43 -8.42 -28.39
N VAL A 151 -8.09 -7.54 -27.44
CA VAL A 151 -6.99 -7.78 -26.50
C VAL A 151 -7.32 -8.97 -25.59
N PHE A 152 -8.56 -9.06 -25.10
CA PHE A 152 -9.02 -10.17 -24.25
C PHE A 152 -8.82 -11.51 -24.95
N LYS A 153 -9.34 -11.66 -26.16
CA LYS A 153 -9.23 -12.89 -26.96
C LYS A 153 -7.77 -13.33 -27.15
N LYS A 154 -6.83 -12.38 -27.27
CA LYS A 154 -5.42 -12.67 -27.52
C LYS A 154 -4.62 -13.02 -26.26
N PHE A 155 -4.95 -12.44 -25.12
CA PHE A 155 -4.10 -12.47 -23.92
C PHE A 155 -4.73 -13.11 -22.69
N ALA A 156 -5.98 -13.61 -22.77
CA ALA A 156 -6.68 -14.27 -21.66
C ALA A 156 -5.85 -15.33 -20.90
N TRP A 157 -5.01 -16.09 -21.62
CA TRP A 157 -4.20 -17.18 -21.05
C TRP A 157 -2.75 -16.81 -20.76
N SER A 158 -2.38 -15.55 -20.95
CA SER A 158 -1.00 -15.12 -20.79
C SER A 158 -0.62 -14.97 -19.32
N ASN A 159 0.57 -15.46 -18.95
CA ASN A 159 1.09 -15.42 -17.58
C ASN A 159 2.53 -14.89 -17.58
N PRO A 160 2.81 -13.68 -17.08
CA PRO A 160 4.13 -13.06 -17.12
C PRO A 160 5.17 -13.75 -16.22
N LEU A 161 4.78 -14.74 -15.40
CA LEU A 161 5.72 -15.65 -14.73
C LEU A 161 6.61 -16.40 -15.74
N TRP A 162 6.11 -16.59 -16.97
CA TRP A 162 6.80 -17.27 -18.06
C TRP A 162 7.19 -16.27 -19.18
N PRO A 163 8.13 -15.34 -18.95
CA PRO A 163 8.43 -14.26 -19.88
C PRO A 163 9.02 -14.76 -21.22
N LYS A 164 9.59 -15.97 -21.24
CA LYS A 164 10.04 -16.63 -22.48
C LYS A 164 8.88 -17.15 -23.32
N LEU A 165 7.79 -17.58 -22.69
CA LEU A 165 6.58 -18.05 -23.37
C LEU A 165 5.69 -16.87 -23.82
N PHE A 166 5.66 -15.79 -23.02
CA PHE A 166 4.86 -14.59 -23.28
C PHE A 166 5.72 -13.32 -23.42
N PRO A 167 6.65 -13.26 -24.39
CA PRO A 167 7.55 -12.12 -24.53
C PRO A 167 6.82 -10.82 -24.90
N GLY A 168 5.66 -10.92 -25.57
CA GLY A 168 4.79 -9.79 -25.88
C GLY A 168 4.23 -9.11 -24.64
N VAL A 169 3.73 -9.89 -23.67
CA VAL A 169 3.24 -9.36 -22.38
C VAL A 169 4.37 -8.75 -21.58
N ARG A 170 5.54 -9.41 -21.55
CA ARG A 170 6.73 -8.84 -20.91
C ARG A 170 7.14 -7.50 -21.53
N LYS A 171 7.00 -7.34 -22.86
CA LYS A 171 7.24 -6.07 -23.57
C LYS A 171 6.24 -5.01 -23.19
N MET A 172 4.94 -5.33 -23.22
CA MET A 172 3.87 -4.42 -22.84
C MET A 172 4.04 -3.94 -21.39
N GLU A 173 4.37 -4.82 -20.44
CA GLU A 173 4.62 -4.44 -19.03
C GLU A 173 5.76 -3.42 -18.92
N ALA A 174 6.88 -3.66 -19.62
CA ALA A 174 8.01 -2.74 -19.60
C ALA A 174 7.68 -1.37 -20.22
N GLU A 175 6.87 -1.35 -21.28
CA GLU A 175 6.40 -0.11 -21.91
C GLU A 175 5.44 0.67 -21.00
N VAL A 176 4.50 -0.01 -20.34
CA VAL A 176 3.62 0.62 -19.34
C VAL A 176 4.45 1.27 -18.24
N ILE A 177 5.40 0.54 -17.66
CA ILE A 177 6.26 1.07 -16.59
C ILE A 177 7.03 2.30 -17.08
N ARG A 178 7.62 2.25 -18.28
CA ARG A 178 8.38 3.37 -18.83
C ARG A 178 7.49 4.57 -19.15
N MET A 179 6.32 4.38 -19.75
CA MET A 179 5.36 5.47 -19.99
C MET A 179 4.96 6.15 -18.68
N CYS A 180 4.68 5.37 -17.62
CA CYS A 180 4.37 5.91 -16.31
C CYS A 180 5.56 6.62 -15.65
N CYS A 181 6.79 6.12 -15.78
CA CYS A 181 7.99 6.82 -15.34
C CYS A 181 8.12 8.18 -16.02
N SER A 182 8.01 8.22 -17.36
CA SER A 182 8.10 9.46 -18.13
C SER A 182 7.00 10.45 -17.74
N LEU A 183 5.77 9.97 -17.53
CA LEU A 183 4.64 10.78 -17.07
C LEU A 183 4.89 11.44 -15.70
N MET A 184 5.71 10.79 -14.85
CA MET A 184 6.09 11.25 -13.51
C MET A 184 7.45 11.95 -13.46
N HIS A 185 7.92 12.46 -14.61
CA HIS A 185 9.23 13.12 -14.74
C HIS A 185 10.42 12.27 -14.27
N GLY A 186 10.32 10.95 -14.41
CA GLY A 186 11.42 10.02 -14.16
C GLY A 186 12.48 10.08 -15.25
N ASP A 187 13.74 9.91 -14.86
CA ASP A 187 14.89 9.84 -15.77
C ASP A 187 15.11 8.42 -16.32
N GLU A 188 16.25 8.17 -16.99
CA GLU A 188 16.59 6.86 -17.53
C GLU A 188 16.73 5.78 -16.45
N GLU A 189 17.17 6.16 -15.25
CA GLU A 189 17.36 5.27 -14.09
C GLU A 189 16.03 4.88 -13.43
N SER A 190 15.01 5.73 -13.54
CA SER A 190 13.68 5.45 -13.03
C SER A 190 13.12 4.14 -13.59
N CYS A 191 12.52 3.35 -12.70
CA CYS A 191 12.11 1.97 -12.98
C CYS A 191 10.89 1.60 -12.14
N GLY A 192 10.36 0.39 -12.27
CA GLY A 192 9.19 -0.01 -11.51
C GLY A 192 8.67 -1.39 -11.87
N THR A 193 7.48 -1.69 -11.36
CA THR A 193 6.71 -2.90 -11.69
C THR A 193 5.23 -2.57 -11.78
N MET A 194 4.50 -3.25 -12.66
CA MET A 194 3.04 -3.27 -12.56
C MET A 194 2.62 -4.11 -11.35
N SER A 195 1.44 -3.80 -10.81
CA SER A 195 0.78 -4.57 -9.75
C SER A 195 -0.71 -4.69 -10.04
N THR A 196 -1.42 -5.52 -9.27
CA THR A 196 -2.86 -5.75 -9.43
C THR A 196 -3.73 -4.59 -8.92
N GLY A 197 -3.13 -3.56 -8.29
CA GLY A 197 -3.83 -2.37 -7.82
C GLY A 197 -3.02 -1.55 -6.83
N GLY A 198 -3.48 -0.35 -6.50
CA GLY A 198 -2.75 0.59 -5.64
C GLY A 198 -2.41 0.05 -4.25
N THR A 199 -3.26 -0.84 -3.71
CA THR A 199 -2.94 -1.53 -2.45
C THR A 199 -1.64 -2.35 -2.57
N ILE A 200 -1.48 -3.13 -3.65
CA ILE A 200 -0.27 -3.93 -3.84
C ILE A 200 0.93 -3.03 -4.17
N SER A 201 0.74 -1.93 -4.91
CA SER A 201 1.80 -0.93 -5.14
C SER A 201 2.32 -0.32 -3.83
N ILE A 202 1.42 0.09 -2.93
CA ILE A 202 1.78 0.61 -1.60
C ILE A 202 2.49 -0.47 -0.77
N LEU A 203 1.98 -1.71 -0.77
CA LEU A 203 2.61 -2.81 -0.05
C LEU A 203 4.03 -3.08 -0.56
N LEU A 204 4.24 -3.09 -1.88
CA LEU A 204 5.56 -3.28 -2.49
C LEU A 204 6.54 -2.15 -2.11
N ALA A 205 6.10 -0.88 -2.15
CA ALA A 205 6.92 0.24 -1.71
C ALA A 205 7.31 0.15 -0.23
N CYS A 206 6.35 -0.20 0.64
CA CYS A 206 6.60 -0.43 2.07
C CYS A 206 7.59 -1.59 2.29
N LEU A 207 7.44 -2.70 1.54
CA LEU A 207 8.34 -3.85 1.60
C LEU A 207 9.76 -3.46 1.18
N ALA A 208 9.91 -2.75 0.07
CA ALA A 208 11.20 -2.28 -0.45
C ALA A 208 11.93 -1.40 0.57
N HIS A 209 11.25 -0.38 1.10
CA HIS A 209 11.86 0.55 2.05
C HIS A 209 12.15 -0.10 3.40
N ARG A 210 11.30 -1.03 3.87
CA ARG A 210 11.59 -1.86 5.04
C ARG A 210 12.83 -2.70 4.82
N ASN A 211 12.94 -3.41 3.69
CA ASN A 211 14.07 -4.27 3.39
C ASN A 211 15.38 -3.47 3.27
N ARG A 212 15.33 -2.27 2.67
CA ARG A 212 16.46 -1.33 2.68
C ARG A 212 16.87 -0.96 4.11
N ALA A 213 15.91 -0.63 4.97
CA ALA A 213 16.17 -0.29 6.37
C ALA A 213 16.78 -1.47 7.16
N LEU A 214 16.28 -2.70 6.94
CA LEU A 214 16.84 -3.91 7.54
C LEU A 214 18.30 -4.12 7.12
N LYS A 215 18.62 -3.93 5.83
CA LYS A 215 20.01 -3.98 5.31
C LYS A 215 20.92 -2.91 5.94
N LYS A 216 20.36 -1.75 6.30
CA LYS A 216 21.04 -0.69 7.07
C LYS A 216 21.13 -0.96 8.58
N GLY A 217 20.65 -2.11 9.07
CA GLY A 217 20.70 -2.49 10.49
C GLY A 217 19.52 -2.00 11.34
N ILE A 218 18.49 -1.40 10.75
CA ILE A 218 17.29 -0.97 11.47
C ILE A 218 16.40 -2.19 11.74
N ARG A 219 16.55 -2.83 12.90
CA ARG A 219 15.81 -4.05 13.27
C ARG A 219 14.30 -3.87 13.43
N PHE A 220 13.85 -2.68 13.83
CA PHE A 220 12.44 -2.38 14.08
C PHE A 220 11.99 -1.14 13.29
N PRO A 221 11.70 -1.28 11.98
CA PRO A 221 11.40 -0.15 11.11
C PRO A 221 10.10 0.58 11.49
N GLU A 222 10.10 1.90 11.34
CA GLU A 222 8.93 2.77 11.50
C GLU A 222 8.63 3.50 10.18
N MET A 223 7.36 3.66 9.82
CA MET A 223 6.96 4.56 8.74
C MET A 223 6.20 5.75 9.31
N VAL A 224 6.49 6.95 8.82
CA VAL A 224 5.81 8.18 9.24
C VAL A 224 4.81 8.56 8.14
N ILE A 225 3.52 8.52 8.48
CA ILE A 225 2.42 8.71 7.53
C ILE A 225 1.42 9.74 8.04
N PRO A 226 0.79 10.55 7.19
CA PRO A 226 -0.37 11.36 7.55
C PRO A 226 -1.55 10.49 8.02
N THR A 227 -2.44 11.02 8.85
CA THR A 227 -3.68 10.32 9.24
C THR A 227 -4.65 10.12 8.07
N SER A 228 -4.52 10.92 7.02
CA SER A 228 -5.27 10.84 5.76
C SER A 228 -4.71 9.81 4.77
N ALA A 229 -3.51 9.26 5.02
CA ALA A 229 -2.88 8.28 4.14
C ALA A 229 -3.76 7.02 4.00
N HIS A 230 -3.72 6.40 2.82
CA HIS A 230 -4.58 5.27 2.49
C HIS A 230 -4.46 4.10 3.50
N ALA A 231 -5.57 3.40 3.75
CA ALA A 231 -5.60 2.29 4.69
C ALA A 231 -4.59 1.16 4.36
N ALA A 232 -4.17 1.04 3.09
CA ALA A 232 -3.15 0.11 2.64
C ALA A 232 -1.80 0.29 3.36
N PHE A 233 -1.41 1.49 3.78
CA PHE A 233 -0.21 1.67 4.60
C PHE A 233 -0.35 0.95 5.94
N THR A 234 -1.52 1.03 6.58
CA THR A 234 -1.75 0.32 7.85
C THR A 234 -1.81 -1.19 7.65
N LYS A 235 -2.37 -1.65 6.52
CA LYS A 235 -2.31 -3.06 6.10
C LYS A 235 -0.86 -3.52 5.92
N ALA A 236 -0.04 -2.74 5.21
CA ALA A 236 1.39 -3.03 5.04
C ALA A 236 2.14 -3.05 6.40
N ALA A 237 1.78 -2.15 7.32
CA ALA A 237 2.31 -2.12 8.68
C ALA A 237 2.14 -3.47 9.38
N GLU A 238 0.92 -4.02 9.28
CA GLU A 238 0.55 -5.28 9.92
C GLU A 238 1.20 -6.49 9.23
N VAL A 239 1.13 -6.55 7.90
CA VAL A 239 1.69 -7.66 7.11
C VAL A 239 3.21 -7.71 7.23
N PHE A 240 3.89 -6.56 7.17
CA PHE A 240 5.35 -6.49 7.10
C PHE A 240 6.04 -6.13 8.42
N ARG A 241 5.27 -6.02 9.52
CA ARG A 241 5.79 -5.68 10.86
C ARG A 241 6.52 -4.34 10.90
N ILE A 242 5.92 -3.32 10.29
CA ILE A 242 6.41 -1.94 10.32
C ILE A 242 5.54 -1.16 11.31
N ARG A 243 6.15 -0.38 12.19
CA ARG A 243 5.38 0.50 13.08
C ARG A 243 4.89 1.73 12.31
N ALA A 244 3.57 1.89 12.18
CA ALA A 244 2.97 3.09 11.59
C ALA A 244 2.88 4.23 12.62
N VAL A 245 3.66 5.29 12.41
CA VAL A 245 3.59 6.54 13.18
C VAL A 245 2.70 7.51 12.41
N ARG A 246 1.48 7.73 12.91
CA ARG A 246 0.48 8.58 12.25
C ARG A 246 0.59 10.03 12.71
N VAL A 247 0.77 10.94 11.75
CA VAL A 247 0.84 12.39 11.97
C VAL A 247 -0.52 12.99 11.64
N PRO A 248 -1.16 13.72 12.59
CA PRO A 248 -2.45 14.35 12.33
C PRO A 248 -2.38 15.35 11.16
N VAL A 249 -3.43 15.36 10.34
CA VAL A 249 -3.67 16.45 9.40
C VAL A 249 -4.27 17.65 10.12
N ASP A 250 -4.04 18.84 9.59
CA ASP A 250 -4.67 20.06 10.04
C ASP A 250 -6.19 20.03 9.70
N PRO A 251 -7.09 20.37 10.64
CA PRO A 251 -8.53 20.23 10.45
C PRO A 251 -9.15 21.27 9.51
N GLN A 252 -8.42 22.33 9.12
CA GLN A 252 -8.92 23.35 8.19
C GLN A 252 -8.44 23.10 6.76
N THR A 253 -7.17 22.74 6.62
CA THR A 253 -6.52 22.53 5.31
C THR A 253 -6.54 21.07 4.88
N PHE A 254 -6.77 20.13 5.81
CA PHE A 254 -6.67 18.68 5.60
C PHE A 254 -5.32 18.20 5.05
N ARG A 255 -4.25 18.99 5.27
CA ARG A 255 -2.87 18.65 4.90
C ARG A 255 -2.08 18.21 6.12
N VAL A 256 -1.05 17.40 5.93
CA VAL A 256 -0.19 16.96 7.03
C VAL A 256 0.53 18.14 7.71
N ASP A 257 0.59 18.12 9.04
CA ASP A 257 1.41 19.06 9.81
C ASP A 257 2.90 18.67 9.69
N LEU A 258 3.64 19.39 8.84
CA LEU A 258 5.05 19.12 8.53
C LEU A 258 5.97 19.25 9.76
N LYS A 259 5.65 20.12 10.72
CA LYS A 259 6.42 20.25 11.97
C LYS A 259 6.26 19.01 12.83
N LYS A 260 5.05 18.47 12.92
CA LYS A 260 4.78 17.20 13.61
C LYS A 260 5.38 16.02 12.86
N MET A 261 5.34 16.02 11.52
CA MET A 261 5.99 14.98 10.72
C MET A 261 7.50 14.95 10.96
N LYS A 262 8.18 16.11 10.89
CA LYS A 262 9.59 16.22 11.25
C LYS A 262 9.88 15.72 12.67
N SER A 263 9.03 16.07 13.64
CA SER A 263 9.18 15.65 15.04
C SER A 263 8.94 14.15 15.26
N ALA A 264 8.25 13.48 14.34
CA ALA A 264 7.97 12.04 14.40
C ALA A 264 9.10 11.18 13.79
N ILE A 265 10.07 11.80 13.12
CA ILE A 265 11.22 11.10 12.55
C ILE A 265 12.12 10.57 13.66
N THR A 266 12.54 9.32 13.55
CA THR A 266 13.50 8.68 14.44
C THR A 266 14.59 7.98 13.62
N SER A 267 15.64 7.50 14.28
CA SER A 267 16.67 6.67 13.64
C SER A 267 16.15 5.31 13.11
N ARG A 268 14.88 4.99 13.37
CA ARG A 268 14.21 3.79 12.86
C ARG A 268 13.30 4.05 11.68
N THR A 269 13.11 5.31 11.30
CA THR A 269 12.18 5.66 10.23
C THR A 269 12.71 5.14 8.90
N CYS A 270 11.98 4.22 8.27
CA CYS A 270 12.34 3.59 7.00
C CYS A 270 11.71 4.28 5.79
N MET A 271 10.63 5.06 5.97
CA MET A 271 10.01 5.84 4.90
C MET A 271 9.15 6.98 5.45
N LEU A 272 9.05 8.04 4.66
CA LEU A 272 8.03 9.08 4.78
C LEU A 272 6.99 8.92 3.67
N VAL A 273 5.74 9.31 3.94
CA VAL A 273 4.65 9.22 2.97
C VAL A 273 3.96 10.57 2.83
N GLY A 274 3.66 10.95 1.59
CA GLY A 274 2.70 12.00 1.26
C GLY A 274 1.71 11.51 0.20
N SER A 275 0.48 12.03 0.21
CA SER A 275 -0.55 11.66 -0.77
C SER A 275 -0.78 12.75 -1.80
N ALA A 276 -0.98 12.34 -3.06
CA ALA A 276 -1.17 13.21 -4.19
C ALA A 276 -2.39 12.79 -5.05
N PRO A 277 -3.64 13.13 -4.63
CA PRO A 277 -4.05 13.61 -3.31
C PRO A 277 -4.42 12.45 -2.36
N ASN A 278 -4.79 12.77 -1.11
CA ASN A 278 -5.37 11.76 -0.22
C ASN A 278 -6.83 11.42 -0.58
N PHE A 279 -7.24 10.18 -0.33
CA PHE A 279 -8.58 9.69 -0.62
C PHE A 279 -9.70 10.38 0.20
N PRO A 280 -9.55 10.64 1.52
CA PRO A 280 -10.67 11.17 2.31
C PRO A 280 -11.14 12.58 1.92
N PHE A 281 -10.22 13.48 1.59
CA PHE A 281 -10.52 14.90 1.38
C PHE A 281 -10.13 15.43 0.00
N GLY A 282 -9.42 14.64 -0.82
CA GLY A 282 -8.94 15.09 -2.13
C GLY A 282 -7.86 16.18 -2.06
N THR A 283 -7.25 16.41 -0.88
CA THR A 283 -6.19 17.40 -0.71
C THR A 283 -4.81 16.82 -0.99
N MET A 284 -3.93 17.63 -1.60
CA MET A 284 -2.53 17.32 -1.82
C MET A 284 -1.70 17.62 -0.57
N ASP A 285 -0.85 16.69 -0.15
CA ASP A 285 0.21 16.99 0.80
C ASP A 285 1.34 17.81 0.12
N ASP A 286 2.12 18.54 0.91
CA ASP A 286 3.29 19.28 0.42
C ASP A 286 4.47 18.32 0.20
N ILE A 287 4.48 17.70 -0.97
CA ILE A 287 5.48 16.69 -1.34
C ILE A 287 6.88 17.30 -1.45
N VAL A 288 7.01 18.57 -1.84
CA VAL A 288 8.30 19.27 -1.90
C VAL A 288 8.95 19.29 -0.52
N THR A 289 8.22 19.78 0.49
CA THR A 289 8.75 19.84 1.86
C THR A 289 8.96 18.45 2.47
N ILE A 290 8.11 17.47 2.18
CA ILE A 290 8.33 16.08 2.61
C ILE A 290 9.60 15.50 1.95
N GLY A 291 9.82 15.82 0.67
CA GLY A 291 11.04 15.49 -0.07
C GLY A 291 12.30 16.06 0.58
N GLU A 292 12.27 17.33 0.97
CA GLU A 292 13.37 17.97 1.69
C GLU A 292 13.67 17.28 3.03
N LEU A 293 12.64 16.87 3.78
CA LEU A 293 12.82 16.07 4.99
C LEU A 293 13.48 14.71 4.66
N GLY A 294 13.01 14.04 3.61
CA GLY A 294 13.60 12.78 3.16
C GLY A 294 15.10 12.89 2.88
N LEU A 295 15.51 13.95 2.16
CA LEU A 295 16.92 14.23 1.88
C LEU A 295 17.71 14.55 3.14
N ALA A 296 17.19 15.43 4.00
CA ALA A 296 17.87 15.87 5.21
C ALA A 296 18.16 14.73 6.21
N TYR A 297 17.34 13.67 6.19
CA TYR A 297 17.45 12.53 7.11
C TYR A 297 17.86 11.20 6.44
N ASP A 298 18.15 11.18 5.12
CA ASP A 298 18.40 9.95 4.32
C ASP A 298 17.27 8.90 4.49
N ILE A 299 16.03 9.39 4.42
CA ILE A 299 14.82 8.57 4.51
C ILE A 299 14.09 8.61 3.16
N PRO A 300 13.81 7.44 2.56
CA PRO A 300 13.05 7.39 1.32
C PRO A 300 11.65 8.02 1.45
N VAL A 301 11.26 8.85 0.50
CA VAL A 301 9.89 9.38 0.41
C VAL A 301 9.10 8.60 -0.62
N HIS A 302 7.92 8.13 -0.21
CA HIS A 302 6.95 7.53 -1.10
C HIS A 302 5.76 8.47 -1.31
N VAL A 303 5.40 8.69 -2.57
CA VAL A 303 4.23 9.49 -2.94
C VAL A 303 3.09 8.57 -3.37
N ASP A 304 2.01 8.59 -2.60
CA ASP A 304 0.79 7.90 -2.97
C ASP A 304 -0.02 8.75 -3.97
N ALA A 305 0.30 8.58 -5.26
CA ALA A 305 -0.44 9.16 -6.37
C ALA A 305 -1.43 8.16 -6.97
N CYS A 306 -1.88 7.15 -6.21
CA CYS A 306 -2.81 6.13 -6.71
C CYS A 306 -4.06 6.78 -7.31
N LEU A 307 -4.55 7.85 -6.67
CA LEU A 307 -5.71 8.59 -7.17
C LEU A 307 -5.32 9.67 -8.19
N GLY A 308 -4.30 10.49 -7.93
CA GLY A 308 -4.01 11.66 -8.76
C GLY A 308 -3.05 11.43 -9.93
N GLY A 309 -2.40 10.27 -10.01
CA GLY A 309 -1.27 10.06 -10.93
C GLY A 309 -1.62 10.13 -12.43
N PHE A 310 -2.89 10.01 -12.79
CA PHE A 310 -3.39 10.18 -14.16
C PHE A 310 -4.32 11.39 -14.31
N ILE A 311 -4.25 12.33 -13.37
CA ILE A 311 -4.94 13.64 -13.43
C ILE A 311 -3.92 14.76 -13.34
N LEU A 312 -3.11 14.73 -12.28
CA LEU A 312 -2.17 15.80 -11.93
C LEU A 312 -1.16 16.14 -13.03
N PRO A 313 -0.59 15.18 -13.78
CA PRO A 313 0.34 15.51 -14.87
C PRO A 313 -0.29 16.29 -16.03
N PHE A 314 -1.62 16.32 -16.12
CA PHE A 314 -2.35 16.86 -17.27
C PHE A 314 -3.09 18.16 -17.00
N ILE A 315 -2.99 18.70 -15.79
CA ILE A 315 -3.62 19.97 -15.40
C ILE A 315 -2.54 20.99 -15.04
N GLU A 316 -2.84 22.27 -15.26
CA GLU A 316 -1.90 23.37 -15.02
C GLU A 316 -1.84 23.73 -13.52
N ASP A 317 -0.76 24.40 -13.11
CA ASP A 317 -0.55 24.94 -11.76
C ASP A 317 -0.60 23.93 -10.61
N VAL A 318 -0.11 22.70 -10.84
CA VAL A 318 0.03 21.69 -9.78
C VAL A 318 1.38 21.84 -9.08
N HIS A 319 1.35 21.85 -7.75
CA HIS A 319 2.57 21.76 -6.96
C HIS A 319 3.35 20.47 -7.27
N PRO A 320 4.68 20.53 -7.47
CA PRO A 320 5.48 19.34 -7.77
C PRO A 320 5.25 18.21 -6.77
N PHE A 321 5.00 17.01 -7.27
CA PHE A 321 4.67 15.84 -6.45
C PHE A 321 5.38 14.55 -6.88
N ASP A 322 6.10 14.55 -7.99
CA ASP A 322 6.65 13.36 -8.63
C ASP A 322 8.19 13.33 -8.57
N PHE A 323 8.86 12.63 -9.51
CA PHE A 323 10.32 12.49 -9.48
C PHE A 323 11.08 13.80 -9.74
N SER A 324 10.40 14.86 -10.17
CA SER A 324 10.95 16.23 -10.19
C SER A 324 11.34 16.74 -8.80
N VAL A 325 10.73 16.21 -7.73
CA VAL A 325 11.12 16.50 -6.34
C VAL A 325 12.27 15.57 -5.93
N PRO A 326 13.49 16.08 -5.66
CA PRO A 326 14.67 15.20 -5.52
C PRO A 326 14.58 14.15 -4.40
N GLY A 327 13.84 14.43 -3.32
CA GLY A 327 13.64 13.49 -2.21
C GLY A 327 12.66 12.34 -2.48
N VAL A 328 11.87 12.40 -3.56
CA VAL A 328 10.89 11.35 -3.89
C VAL A 328 11.63 10.10 -4.39
N CYS A 329 11.49 8.97 -3.70
CA CYS A 329 12.16 7.72 -4.03
C CYS A 329 11.23 6.70 -4.69
N SER A 330 9.93 6.77 -4.44
CA SER A 330 8.95 5.92 -5.10
C SER A 330 7.57 6.58 -5.22
N ILE A 331 6.80 6.16 -6.23
CA ILE A 331 5.46 6.68 -6.51
C ILE A 331 4.54 5.49 -6.83
N SER A 332 3.33 5.46 -6.29
CA SER A 332 2.28 4.54 -6.75
C SER A 332 1.24 5.30 -7.58
N ALA A 333 0.79 4.74 -8.69
CA ALA A 333 -0.22 5.37 -9.56
C ALA A 333 -1.16 4.31 -10.16
N ASP A 334 -2.48 4.47 -9.96
CA ASP A 334 -3.44 3.47 -10.42
C ASP A 334 -3.85 3.71 -11.87
N THR A 335 -3.39 2.83 -12.75
CA THR A 335 -3.85 2.78 -14.13
C THR A 335 -5.34 2.41 -14.23
N HIS A 336 -5.89 1.64 -13.28
CA HIS A 336 -7.32 1.27 -13.27
C HIS A 336 -8.28 2.32 -12.65
N LYS A 337 -7.77 3.52 -12.35
CA LYS A 337 -8.55 4.70 -11.94
C LYS A 337 -8.58 5.68 -13.11
N TYR A 338 -7.99 6.87 -12.96
CA TYR A 338 -7.94 7.86 -14.03
C TYR A 338 -6.95 7.50 -15.16
N GLY A 339 -6.19 6.41 -15.03
CA GLY A 339 -5.52 5.81 -16.18
C GLY A 339 -6.49 5.08 -17.13
N LEU A 340 -7.76 4.95 -16.76
CA LEU A 340 -8.87 4.42 -17.56
C LEU A 340 -8.71 2.95 -18.01
N SER A 341 -7.71 2.24 -17.48
CA SER A 341 -7.57 0.80 -17.70
C SER A 341 -8.70 0.02 -17.03
N PRO A 342 -9.09 -1.15 -17.58
CA PRO A 342 -9.89 -2.13 -16.85
C PRO A 342 -9.31 -2.48 -15.48
N LYS A 343 -10.17 -2.93 -14.56
CA LYS A 343 -9.78 -3.24 -13.18
C LYS A 343 -8.67 -4.28 -13.09
N GLY A 344 -7.88 -4.14 -12.02
CA GLY A 344 -6.77 -5.06 -11.74
C GLY A 344 -5.40 -4.63 -12.29
N SER A 345 -5.17 -3.33 -12.50
CA SER A 345 -3.85 -2.78 -12.87
C SER A 345 -3.47 -1.52 -12.07
N SER A 346 -2.19 -1.40 -11.72
CA SER A 346 -1.55 -0.22 -11.12
C SER A 346 -0.03 -0.29 -11.34
N VAL A 347 0.71 0.75 -11.01
CA VAL A 347 2.17 0.76 -11.03
C VAL A 347 2.75 1.23 -9.71
N VAL A 348 3.87 0.61 -9.32
CA VAL A 348 4.82 1.16 -8.35
C VAL A 348 6.11 1.50 -9.07
N LEU A 349 6.50 2.76 -8.99
CA LEU A 349 7.68 3.33 -9.63
C LEU A 349 8.71 3.67 -8.56
N TYR A 350 9.98 3.59 -8.93
CA TYR A 350 11.12 3.89 -8.09
C TYR A 350 12.08 4.79 -8.84
N ARG A 351 12.72 5.71 -8.11
CA ARG A 351 13.72 6.63 -8.68
C ARG A 351 14.86 5.89 -9.37
N ASN A 352 15.26 4.73 -8.85
CA ASN A 352 16.30 3.90 -9.44
C ASN A 352 16.21 2.44 -8.95
N LYS A 353 17.08 1.59 -9.52
CA LYS A 353 17.13 0.15 -9.23
C LYS A 353 17.54 -0.19 -7.79
N GLU A 354 18.24 0.71 -7.09
CA GLU A 354 18.62 0.50 -5.68
C GLU A 354 17.37 0.25 -4.83
N TYR A 355 16.32 1.07 -5.01
CA TYR A 355 15.06 0.88 -4.29
C TYR A 355 14.30 -0.34 -4.79
N LEU A 356 14.17 -0.50 -6.11
CA LEU A 356 13.42 -1.60 -6.73
C LEU A 356 13.94 -2.99 -6.29
N HIS A 357 15.25 -3.20 -6.26
CA HIS A 357 15.84 -4.49 -5.89
C HIS A 357 15.52 -4.93 -4.45
N ASN A 358 15.07 -4.02 -3.59
CA ASN A 358 14.64 -4.36 -2.23
C ASN A 358 13.23 -4.95 -2.15
N GLN A 359 12.43 -4.87 -3.23
CA GLN A 359 11.09 -5.49 -3.27
C GLN A 359 11.10 -6.93 -3.78
N TYR A 360 12.13 -7.32 -4.53
CA TYR A 360 12.21 -8.63 -5.17
C TYR A 360 12.31 -9.76 -4.14
N PHE A 361 11.68 -10.89 -4.48
CA PHE A 361 11.87 -12.15 -3.79
C PHE A 361 12.67 -13.08 -4.69
N CYS A 362 13.72 -13.70 -4.13
CA CYS A 362 14.54 -14.70 -4.79
C CYS A 362 14.79 -15.87 -3.84
N ASP A 363 14.52 -17.08 -4.30
CA ASP A 363 14.84 -18.33 -3.61
C ASP A 363 15.69 -19.20 -4.55
N ALA A 364 16.98 -19.32 -4.21
CA ALA A 364 17.94 -20.10 -4.98
C ALA A 364 17.96 -21.59 -4.58
N ASP A 365 17.40 -21.92 -3.40
CA ASP A 365 17.50 -23.24 -2.78
C ASP A 365 16.19 -24.05 -2.93
N TRP A 366 15.16 -23.46 -3.53
CA TRP A 366 13.88 -24.13 -3.77
C TRP A 366 14.03 -25.33 -4.71
N GLN A 367 13.44 -26.47 -4.33
CA GLN A 367 13.55 -27.74 -5.07
C GLN A 367 12.94 -27.70 -6.48
N GLY A 368 12.07 -26.74 -6.78
CA GLY A 368 11.50 -26.52 -8.12
C GLY A 368 12.43 -25.76 -9.08
N GLY A 369 13.63 -25.39 -8.64
CA GLY A 369 14.59 -24.55 -9.36
C GLY A 369 14.64 -23.12 -8.80
N ILE A 370 15.57 -22.30 -9.30
CA ILE A 370 15.69 -20.91 -8.87
C ILE A 370 14.39 -20.17 -9.14
N TYR A 371 13.78 -19.62 -8.09
CA TYR A 371 12.54 -18.85 -8.17
C TYR A 371 12.80 -17.37 -7.91
N ALA A 372 12.27 -16.50 -8.77
CA ALA A 372 12.33 -15.05 -8.56
C ALA A 372 11.02 -14.40 -8.97
N SER A 373 10.51 -13.49 -8.14
CA SER A 373 9.33 -12.68 -8.44
C SER A 373 9.61 -11.20 -8.21
N SER A 374 9.09 -10.36 -9.12
CA SER A 374 9.23 -8.91 -9.03
C SER A 374 8.15 -8.25 -8.18
N THR A 375 7.05 -8.96 -7.90
CA THR A 375 5.94 -8.54 -7.03
C THR A 375 5.60 -9.62 -5.99
N LEU A 376 4.53 -9.43 -5.22
CA LEU A 376 4.07 -10.41 -4.22
C LEU A 376 3.51 -11.68 -4.85
N GLU A 377 3.02 -11.60 -6.08
CA GLU A 377 2.41 -12.72 -6.80
C GLU A 377 3.44 -13.49 -7.64
N GLY A 378 3.19 -14.80 -7.79
CA GLY A 378 3.88 -15.65 -8.77
C GLY A 378 3.20 -15.58 -10.14
N SER A 379 2.24 -16.48 -10.39
CA SER A 379 1.37 -16.40 -11.56
C SER A 379 0.52 -15.12 -11.51
N ARG A 380 0.47 -14.38 -12.61
CA ARG A 380 -0.34 -13.15 -12.75
C ARG A 380 -1.14 -13.19 -14.05
N SER A 381 -2.18 -12.37 -14.13
CA SER A 381 -2.95 -12.15 -15.35
C SER A 381 -2.18 -11.25 -16.33
N GLY A 382 -1.61 -11.83 -17.39
CA GLY A 382 -0.99 -11.07 -18.47
C GLY A 382 -2.00 -10.28 -19.31
N LEU A 383 -3.28 -10.68 -19.25
CA LEU A 383 -4.40 -9.92 -19.80
C LEU A 383 -4.49 -8.52 -19.21
N ASN A 384 -4.35 -8.37 -17.89
CA ASN A 384 -4.45 -7.05 -17.23
C ASN A 384 -3.33 -6.10 -17.67
N ILE A 385 -2.15 -6.65 -17.95
CA ILE A 385 -1.01 -5.91 -18.51
C ILE A 385 -1.35 -5.44 -19.93
N ALA A 386 -1.87 -6.35 -20.76
CA ALA A 386 -2.19 -6.04 -22.15
C ALA A 386 -3.33 -5.01 -22.27
N LEU A 387 -4.38 -5.12 -21.45
CA LEU A 387 -5.48 -4.17 -21.39
C LEU A 387 -5.01 -2.79 -20.91
N CYS A 388 -4.18 -2.75 -19.88
CA CYS A 388 -3.58 -1.50 -19.42
C CYS A 388 -2.74 -0.84 -20.50
N TRP A 389 -1.88 -1.61 -21.17
CA TRP A 389 -1.07 -1.12 -22.28
C TRP A 389 -1.91 -0.57 -23.42
N ALA A 390 -2.98 -1.28 -23.80
CA ALA A 390 -3.90 -0.85 -24.83
C ALA A 390 -4.63 0.45 -24.43
N SER A 391 -5.09 0.54 -23.17
CA SER A 391 -5.76 1.73 -22.64
C SER A 391 -4.86 2.96 -22.71
N LEU A 392 -3.61 2.87 -22.23
CA LEU A 392 -2.67 4.00 -22.27
C LEU A 392 -2.44 4.52 -23.69
N LEU A 393 -2.35 3.62 -24.68
CA LEU A 393 -2.13 3.99 -26.08
C LEU A 393 -3.40 4.46 -26.79
N PHE A 394 -4.56 3.87 -26.47
CA PHE A 394 -5.85 4.26 -27.04
C PHE A 394 -6.28 5.64 -26.56
N GLN A 395 -6.00 5.94 -25.29
CA GLN A 395 -6.23 7.24 -24.70
C GLN A 395 -5.21 8.26 -25.22
N GLY A 396 -3.91 7.98 -25.04
CA GLY A 396 -2.86 8.91 -25.40
C GLY A 396 -2.92 10.21 -24.58
N PHE A 397 -1.89 11.05 -24.72
CA PHE A 397 -1.72 12.24 -23.88
C PHE A 397 -2.90 13.23 -24.00
N ASP A 398 -3.38 13.48 -25.23
CA ASP A 398 -4.40 14.49 -25.48
C ASP A 398 -5.77 14.12 -24.88
N LYS A 399 -6.19 12.85 -24.97
CA LYS A 399 -7.45 12.43 -24.34
C LYS A 399 -7.34 12.47 -22.83
N TYR A 400 -6.22 12.05 -22.23
CA TYR A 400 -6.00 12.20 -20.79
C TYR A 400 -6.05 13.66 -20.35
N LYS A 401 -5.44 14.57 -21.11
CA LYS A 401 -5.51 16.02 -20.84
C LYS A 401 -6.93 16.53 -20.88
N LYS A 402 -7.68 16.22 -21.93
CA LYS A 402 -9.10 16.60 -22.05
C LYS A 402 -9.94 16.02 -20.91
N HIS A 403 -9.74 14.75 -20.55
CA HIS A 403 -10.45 14.10 -19.44
C HIS A 403 -10.15 14.80 -18.11
N SER A 404 -8.88 15.05 -17.82
CA SER A 404 -8.44 15.67 -16.57
C SER A 404 -8.98 17.10 -16.43
N GLN A 405 -8.96 17.87 -17.51
CA GLN A 405 -9.56 19.20 -17.56
C GLN A 405 -11.07 19.15 -17.30
N SER A 406 -11.80 18.23 -17.95
CA SER A 406 -13.25 18.04 -17.73
C SER A 406 -13.58 17.69 -16.27
N VAL A 407 -12.79 16.79 -15.65
CA VAL A 407 -12.94 16.43 -14.23
C VAL A 407 -12.74 17.66 -13.34
N VAL A 408 -11.68 18.45 -13.57
CA VAL A 408 -11.39 19.66 -12.78
C VAL A 408 -12.46 20.73 -12.98
N GLU A 409 -12.91 20.98 -14.20
CA GLU A 409 -13.98 21.94 -14.50
C GLU A 409 -15.29 21.55 -13.83
N THR A 410 -15.67 20.27 -13.91
CA THR A 410 -16.87 19.74 -13.26
C THR A 410 -16.75 19.86 -11.74
N THR A 411 -15.58 19.58 -11.18
CA THR A 411 -15.32 19.74 -9.74
C THR A 411 -15.47 21.20 -9.31
N LYS A 412 -14.95 22.16 -10.09
CA LYS A 412 -15.10 23.60 -9.82
C LYS A 412 -16.58 24.01 -9.85
N LYS A 413 -17.34 23.57 -10.85
CA LYS A 413 -18.80 23.81 -10.93
C LYS A 413 -19.52 23.29 -9.69
N ILE A 414 -19.32 22.02 -9.33
CA ILE A 414 -19.97 21.42 -8.16
C ILE A 414 -19.62 22.17 -6.86
N ARG A 415 -18.36 22.62 -6.72
CA ARG A 415 -17.90 23.37 -5.54
C ARG A 415 -18.52 24.77 -5.48
N ASP A 416 -18.63 25.46 -6.61
CA ASP A 416 -19.07 26.85 -6.69
C ASP A 416 -20.61 26.98 -6.64
N GLY A 417 -21.34 25.88 -6.84
CA GLY A 417 -22.81 25.81 -6.86
C GLY A 417 -23.38 25.98 -8.25
#